data_AF-A0A7W1U2X7-F1
#
_entry.id   AF-A0A7W1U2X7-F1
#
_cell.length_a   1.000
_cell.length_b   1.000
_cell.length_c   1.000
_cell.angle_alpha   90.00
_cell.angle_beta   90.00
_cell.angle_gamma   90.00
#
_symmetry.space_group_name_H-M   'P 1'
#
loop_
_entity.id
_entity.type
_entity.pdbx_description
1 polymer ?
#
loop_
_entity_poly.entity_id
_entity_poly.type
_entity_poly.pdbx_seq_one_letter_code
_entity_poly.pdbx_strand_id
1 'polypeptide(L)' 'MTASETIQLLYRQIKMRRGLPFAVEIPNALTAKTLRASKAGKGVKHFATTKELYHDLGQPDCQV' A
#
# COMPACT_ATOMS: atom_id res chain seq x y z
N MET A 1 -32.94 -1.43 -5.52
CA MET A 1 -31.55 -1.80 -5.16
C MET A 1 -31.54 -3.26 -4.79
N THR A 2 -31.32 -4.11 -5.79
CA THR A 2 -31.02 -5.53 -5.61
C THR A 2 -29.51 -5.73 -5.47
N ALA A 3 -29.09 -6.85 -4.88
CA ALA A 3 -27.67 -7.19 -4.79
C ALA A 3 -26.98 -7.17 -6.16
N SER A 4 -27.66 -7.63 -7.21
CA SER A 4 -27.14 -7.64 -8.59
C SER A 4 -26.91 -6.22 -9.14
N GLU A 5 -27.83 -5.28 -8.89
CA GLU A 5 -27.67 -3.87 -9.31
C GLU A 5 -26.48 -3.21 -8.59
N THR A 6 -26.31 -3.48 -7.30
CA THR A 6 -25.18 -2.98 -6.51
C THR A 6 -23.84 -3.53 -7.01
N ILE A 7 -23.78 -4.82 -7.34
CA ILE A 7 -22.58 -5.45 -7.92
C ILE A 7 -22.23 -4.80 -9.26
N GLN A 8 -23.20 -4.56 -10.14
CA GLN A 8 -22.95 -3.89 -11.42
C GLN A 8 -22.41 -2.47 -11.26
N LEU A 9 -22.93 -1.71 -10.31
CA LEU A 9 -22.45 -0.37 -10.01
C LEU A 9 -20.99 -0.38 -9.51
N LEU A 10 -20.63 -1.35 -8.66
CA LEU A 10 -19.27 -1.56 -8.18
C LEU A 10 -18.29 -1.83 -9.33
N TYR A 11 -18.64 -2.74 -10.24
CA TYR A 11 -17.80 -3.05 -11.41
C TYR A 11 -17.57 -1.84 -12.32
N ARG A 12 -18.60 -0.98 -12.48
CA ARG A 12 -18.45 0.28 -13.24
C ARG A 12 -17.44 1.22 -12.56
N GLN A 13 -17.46 1.34 -11.24
CA GLN A 13 -16.51 2.16 -10.49
C GLN A 13 -15.06 1.66 -10.61
N ILE A 14 -14.85 0.33 -10.53
CA ILE A 14 -13.54 -0.29 -10.72
C ILE A 14 -12.98 0.04 -12.11
N LYS A 15 -13.81 -0.12 -13.14
CA LYS A 15 -13.42 0.15 -14.54
C LYS A 15 -13.00 1.61 -14.76
N MET A 16 -13.70 2.56 -14.13
CA MET A 16 -13.39 4.00 -14.27
C MET A 16 -12.16 4.43 -13.48
N ARG A 17 -12.01 3.95 -12.23
CA ARG A 17 -10.93 4.37 -11.33
C ARG A 17 -9.62 3.60 -11.55
N ARG A 18 -9.65 2.49 -12.28
CA ARG A 18 -8.50 1.55 -12.46
C ARG A 18 -7.85 1.18 -11.13
N GLY A 19 -8.68 1.05 -10.10
CA GLY A 19 -8.24 0.89 -8.73
C GLY A 19 -9.35 0.37 -7.85
N LEU A 20 -9.03 0.14 -6.59
CA LEU A 20 -9.99 -0.38 -5.63
C LEU A 20 -11.06 0.67 -5.34
N PRO A 21 -12.35 0.32 -5.37
CA PRO A 21 -13.44 1.29 -5.24
C PRO A 21 -13.73 1.65 -3.78
N PHE A 22 -12.93 1.15 -2.84
CA PHE A 22 -13.00 1.41 -1.41
C PHE A 22 -11.60 1.60 -0.83
N ALA A 23 -11.51 2.29 0.31
CA ALA A 23 -10.25 2.46 1.03
C ALA A 23 -9.82 1.13 1.68
N VAL A 24 -8.55 0.77 1.55
CA VAL A 24 -7.98 -0.42 2.20
C VAL A 24 -7.54 -0.04 3.61
N GLU A 25 -8.50 -0.04 4.54
CA GLU A 25 -8.24 0.39 5.92
C GLU A 25 -7.82 -0.77 6.83
N ILE A 26 -8.26 -2.00 6.52
CA ILE A 26 -8.02 -3.16 7.35
C ILE A 26 -6.75 -3.88 6.86
N PRO A 27 -5.64 -3.83 7.61
CA PRO A 27 -4.43 -4.55 7.24
C PRO A 27 -4.62 -6.07 7.44
N ASN A 28 -3.99 -6.86 6.56
CA ASN A 28 -3.86 -8.29 6.80
C ASN A 28 -2.98 -8.56 8.04
N ALA A 29 -3.00 -9.80 8.55
CA ALA A 29 -2.29 -10.17 9.78
C ALA A 29 -0.78 -9.87 9.72
N LEU A 30 -0.15 -10.09 8.57
CA LEU A 30 1.28 -9.82 8.37
C LEU A 30 1.56 -8.31 8.42
N THR A 31 0.84 -7.51 7.65
CA THR A 31 0.97 -6.05 7.61
C THR A 31 0.72 -5.44 9.00
N ALA A 32 -0.30 -5.90 9.72
CA ALA A 32 -0.59 -5.44 11.08
C ALA A 32 0.55 -5.76 12.06
N LYS A 33 1.16 -6.95 11.95
CA LYS A 33 2.32 -7.34 12.77
C LYS A 33 3.53 -6.46 12.45
N THR A 34 3.85 -6.28 11.17
CA THR A 34 5.00 -5.47 10.73
C THR A 34 4.84 -4.01 11.14
N LEU A 35 3.67 -3.39 10.93
CA LEU A 35 3.41 -2.01 11.34
C LEU A 35 3.57 -1.83 12.86
N ARG A 36 3.13 -2.78 13.68
CA ARG A 36 3.33 -2.74 15.14
C ARG A 36 4.80 -2.85 15.52
N ALA A 37 5.55 -3.76 14.89
CA ALA A 37 6.98 -3.93 15.15
C ALA A 37 7.77 -2.68 14.75
N SER A 38 7.49 -2.12 13.57
CA SER A 38 8.15 -0.90 13.09
C SER A 38 7.87 0.30 13.97
N LYS A 39 6.61 0.48 14.44
CA LYS A 39 6.27 1.52 15.42
C LYS A 39 7.02 1.38 16.75
N ALA A 40 7.36 0.16 17.13
CA ALA A 40 8.17 -0.13 18.33
C ALA A 40 9.68 -0.05 18.07
N GLY A 41 10.12 0.42 16.89
CA GLY A 41 11.54 0.50 16.52
C GLY A 41 12.19 -0.85 16.22
N LYS A 42 11.41 -1.92 16.05
CA LYS A 42 11.94 -3.27 15.79
C LYS A 42 11.93 -3.55 14.29
N GLY A 43 13.11 -3.88 13.74
CA GLY A 43 13.26 -4.22 12.33
C GLY A 43 13.17 -3.01 11.39
N VAL A 44 13.49 -1.81 11.88
CA VAL A 44 13.59 -0.58 11.06
C VAL A 44 15.07 -0.26 10.81
N LYS A 45 15.39 0.10 9.57
CA LYS A 45 16.68 0.68 9.19
C LYS A 45 16.52 2.19 9.04
N HIS A 46 17.54 2.94 9.44
CA HIS A 46 17.58 4.39 9.25
C HIS A 46 18.56 4.73 8.12
N PHE A 47 18.17 5.67 7.27
CA PHE A 47 18.98 6.19 6.18
C PHE A 47 19.04 7.71 6.30
N ALA A 48 20.19 8.31 6.02
CA ALA A 48 20.36 9.76 6.11
C ALA A 48 19.85 10.46 4.86
N THR A 49 19.88 9.77 3.71
CA THR A 49 19.47 10.33 2.42
C THR A 49 18.57 9.39 1.64
N THR A 50 17.73 9.97 0.79
CA THR A 50 16.87 9.22 -0.13
C THR A 50 17.68 8.35 -1.10
N LYS A 51 18.91 8.77 -1.46
CA LYS A 51 19.81 8.01 -2.31
C LYS A 51 20.28 6.71 -1.65
N GLU A 52 20.67 6.76 -0.39
CA GLU A 52 21.07 5.58 0.39
C GLU A 52 19.92 4.57 0.52
N LEU A 53 18.69 5.06 0.72
CA LEU A 53 17.49 4.22 0.77
C LEU A 53 17.28 3.46 -0.56
N TYR A 54 17.33 4.14 -1.70
CA TYR A 54 17.14 3.50 -3.00
C TYR A 54 18.25 2.49 -3.32
N HIS A 55 19.49 2.80 -2.96
CA HIS A 55 20.61 1.89 -3.09
C HIS A 55 20.44 0.60 -2.25
N ASP A 56 20.02 0.68 -0.98
CA ASP A 56 19.74 -0.51 -0.15
C ASP A 56 18.55 -1.32 -0.68
N LEU A 57 17.57 -0.65 -1.29
CA LEU A 57 16.41 -1.29 -1.94
C LEU A 57 16.73 -1.88 -3.33
N GLY A 58 17.95 -1.72 -3.84
CA GLY A 58 18.37 -2.20 -5.16
C GLY A 58 17.68 -1.49 -6.33
N GLN A 59 17.15 -0.29 -6.10
CA GLN A 59 16.57 0.53 -7.18
C GLN A 59 17.67 1.42 -7.78
N PRO A 60 17.76 1.51 -9.12
CA PRO A 60 18.73 2.40 -9.77
C PRO A 60 18.43 3.84 -9.37
N ASP A 61 19.48 4.61 -9.05
CA ASP A 61 19.41 6.00 -8.64
C ASP A 61 18.45 6.80 -9.55
N CYS A 62 17.24 7.05 -9.08
CA CYS A 62 16.31 7.97 -9.75
C CYS A 62 16.89 9.38 -9.60
N GLN A 63 17.58 9.86 -10.64
CA GLN A 63 17.77 11.29 -10.84
C GLN A 63 16.41 11.89 -11.19
N VAL A 64 15.84 12.63 -10.23
CA VAL A 64 14.77 13.60 -10.46
C VAL A 64 15.41 14.97 -10.49
#